data_AF-A0A0C1R8M7-F1
#
_entry.id   AF-A0A0C1R8M7-F1
#
_cell.length_a   1.000
_cell.length_b   1.000
_cell.length_c   1.000
_cell.angle_alpha   90.00
_cell.angle_beta   90.00
_cell.angle_gamma   90.00
#
_symmetry.space_group_name_H-M   'P 1'
#
loop_
_entity.id
_entity.type
_entity.pdbx_description
1 polymer ?
#
loop_
_entity_poly.entity_id
_entity_poly.type
_entity_poly.pdbx_seq_one_letter_code
_entity_poly.pdbx_strand_id
1 'polypeptide(L)'
;MDIGKIIDKKREEKGYLKKDLAGIADINYKSFCDKLNRNSIQWDELFRLTYILNINLEELKERYVKEHMAKNTETISWDLEDNKYRTIKTGRF
;
A
#
# COMPACT_ATOMS: atom_id res chain seq x y z
N MET A 1 -3.08 -8.02 1.25
CA MET A 1 -3.25 -6.67 0.66
C MET A 1 -3.14 -6.68 -0.85
N ASP A 2 -4.16 -6.13 -1.52
CA ASP A 2 -4.20 -5.88 -2.97
C ASP A 2 -4.09 -4.36 -3.17
N ILE A 3 -2.87 -3.89 -3.48
CA ILE A 3 -2.54 -2.46 -3.62
C ILE A 3 -3.30 -1.86 -4.79
N GLY A 4 -3.41 -2.60 -5.90
CA GLY A 4 -4.17 -2.19 -7.07
C GLY A 4 -5.61 -1.81 -6.72
N LYS A 5 -6.31 -2.64 -5.94
CA LYS A 5 -7.67 -2.32 -5.47
C LYS A 5 -7.75 -1.12 -4.54
N ILE A 6 -6.76 -0.93 -3.66
CA ILE A 6 -6.74 0.22 -2.74
C ILE A 6 -6.59 1.53 -3.54
N ILE A 7 -5.67 1.55 -4.50
CA ILE A 7 -5.49 2.69 -5.40
C ILE A 7 -6.76 2.94 -6.21
N ASP A 8 -7.38 1.89 -6.77
CA ASP A 8 -8.59 2.04 -7.59
C ASP A 8 -9.77 2.60 -6.76
N LYS A 9 -9.93 2.11 -5.53
CA LYS A 9 -10.95 2.63 -4.60
C LYS A 9 -10.69 4.09 -4.23
N LYS A 10 -9.45 4.46 -3.89
CA LYS A 10 -9.13 5.83 -3.50
C LYS A 10 -9.28 6.80 -4.68
N ARG A 11 -8.96 6.35 -5.89
CA ARG A 11 -9.23 7.07 -7.14
C ARG A 11 -10.72 7.40 -7.26
N GLU A 12 -11.60 6.41 -7.04
CA GLU A 12 -13.05 6.60 -7.09
C GLU A 12 -13.56 7.57 -6.02
N GLU A 13 -13.09 7.44 -4.77
CA GLU A 13 -13.42 8.37 -3.68
C GLU A 13 -13.03 9.82 -4.00
N LYS A 14 -11.97 10.00 -4.79
CA LYS A 14 -11.47 11.32 -5.23
C LYS A 14 -12.09 11.79 -6.55
N GLY A 15 -12.91 10.96 -7.20
CA GLY A 15 -13.58 11.30 -8.46
C GLY A 15 -12.68 11.30 -9.70
N TYR A 16 -11.49 10.70 -9.64
CA TYR A 16 -10.60 10.62 -10.79
C TYR A 16 -11.04 9.53 -11.76
N LEU A 17 -10.99 9.78 -13.07
CA LEU A 17 -11.05 8.71 -14.06
C LEU A 17 -9.73 7.94 -14.10
N LYS A 18 -9.76 6.66 -14.47
CA LYS A 18 -8.54 5.85 -14.61
C LYS A 18 -7.54 6.47 -15.59
N LYS A 19 -8.05 7.05 -16.69
CA LYS A 19 -7.23 7.72 -17.71
C LYS A 19 -6.54 8.97 -17.16
N ASP A 20 -7.25 9.77 -16.36
CA ASP A 20 -6.73 11.03 -15.83
C ASP A 20 -5.65 10.76 -14.79
N LEU A 21 -5.91 9.83 -13.86
CA LEU A 21 -4.92 9.44 -12.86
C LEU A 21 -3.67 8.83 -13.51
N ALA A 22 -3.82 7.98 -14.54
CA ALA A 22 -2.70 7.44 -15.28
C ALA A 22 -1.88 8.55 -15.96
N GLY A 23 -2.54 9.54 -16.55
CA GLY A 23 -1.88 10.70 -17.16
C GLY A 23 -1.10 11.54 -16.14
N ILE A 24 -1.70 11.85 -14.99
CA ILE A 24 -1.04 12.63 -13.92
C ILE A 24 0.14 11.87 -13.32
N ALA A 25 0.02 10.54 -13.18
CA ALA A 25 1.06 9.69 -12.65
C ALA A 25 2.20 9.39 -13.65
N ASP A 26 2.10 9.87 -14.90
CA ASP A 26 3.01 9.56 -16.00
C ASP A 26 3.12 8.04 -16.25
N ILE A 27 1.97 7.37 -16.29
CA ILE A 27 1.84 5.94 -16.56
C ILE A 27 0.96 5.75 -17.79
N ASN A 28 1.39 4.91 -18.72
CA ASN A 28 0.55 4.55 -19.86
C ASN A 28 -0.80 3.97 -19.37
N TYR A 29 -1.92 4.46 -19.89
CA TYR A 29 -3.26 4.04 -19.43
C TYR A 29 -3.50 2.52 -19.47
N LYS A 30 -3.03 1.85 -20.53
CA LYS A 30 -3.18 0.39 -20.65
C LYS A 30 -2.35 -0.31 -19.58
N SER A 31 -1.10 0.09 -19.43
CA SER A 31 -0.21 -0.42 -18.39
C SER A 31 -0.75 -0.15 -16.99
N PHE A 32 -1.35 1.02 -16.75
CA PHE A 32 -1.99 1.36 -15.48
C PHE A 32 -3.13 0.39 -15.16
N CYS A 33 -4.05 0.16 -16.09
CA CYS A 33 -5.14 -0.80 -15.92
C CYS A 33 -4.62 -2.23 -15.65
N ASP A 34 -3.63 -2.68 -16.43
CA ASP A 34 -3.03 -4.00 -16.25
C ASP A 34 -2.33 -4.13 -14.90
N LYS A 35 -1.60 -3.09 -14.47
CA LYS A 35 -0.89 -3.06 -13.19
C LYS A 35 -1.83 -3.05 -11.99
N LEU A 36 -2.96 -2.33 -12.07
CA LEU A 36 -4.02 -2.38 -11.06
C LEU A 36 -4.58 -3.80 -10.93
N ASN A 37 -4.94 -4.44 -12.06
CA ASN A 37 -5.54 -5.78 -12.06
C ASN A 37 -4.58 -6.87 -11.58
N ARG A 38 -3.30 -6.77 -11.95
CA ARG A 38 -2.26 -7.76 -11.60
C ARG A 38 -1.57 -7.46 -10.26
N ASN A 39 -1.94 -6.37 -9.59
CA ASN A 39 -1.28 -5.89 -8.39
C ASN A 39 0.26 -5.79 -8.54
N SER A 40 0.71 -5.17 -9.64
CA SER A 40 2.13 -5.12 -10.07
C SER A 40 2.66 -3.68 -10.20
N ILE A 41 2.10 -2.76 -9.41
CA ILE A 41 2.56 -1.37 -9.32
C ILE A 41 3.97 -1.35 -8.71
N GLN A 42 4.90 -0.67 -9.37
CA GLN A 42 6.28 -0.53 -8.90
C GLN A 42 6.39 0.54 -7.81
N TRP A 43 7.48 0.54 -7.04
CA TRP A 43 7.65 1.44 -5.89
C TRP A 43 7.58 2.92 -6.26
N ASP A 44 8.21 3.32 -7.36
CA ASP A 44 8.22 4.69 -7.88
C ASP A 44 6.82 5.13 -8.37
N GLU A 45 6.09 4.23 -9.01
CA GLU A 45 4.70 4.46 -9.44
C GLU A 45 3.77 4.56 -8.23
N LEU A 46 3.96 3.68 -7.24
CA LEU A 46 3.19 3.68 -6.00
C LEU A 46 3.39 5.00 -5.26
N PHE A 47 4.62 5.51 -5.17
CA PHE A 47 4.90 6.78 -4.54
C PHE A 47 4.17 7.94 -5.24
N ARG A 48 4.20 7.99 -6.58
CA ARG A 48 3.46 9.01 -7.36
C ARG A 48 1.95 8.91 -7.14
N LEU A 49 1.39 7.71 -7.25
CA LEU A 49 -0.05 7.48 -7.09
C LEU A 49 -0.53 7.81 -5.67
N THR A 50 0.23 7.45 -4.65
CA THR A 50 -0.12 7.75 -3.25
C THR A 50 -0.01 9.23 -2.95
N TYR A 51 0.98 9.93 -3.51
CA TYR A 51 1.07 11.39 -3.44
C TYR A 51 -0.15 12.07 -4.09
N ILE A 52 -0.49 11.72 -5.33
CA ILE A 52 -1.63 12.29 -6.07
C ILE A 52 -2.95 12.04 -5.34
N LEU A 53 -3.15 10.84 -4.82
CA LEU A 53 -4.38 10.43 -4.15
C LEU A 53 -4.44 10.85 -2.67
N ASN A 54 -3.39 11.50 -2.16
CA ASN A 54 -3.20 11.84 -0.76
C ASN A 54 -3.41 10.63 0.17
N ILE A 55 -2.76 9.52 -0.16
CA ILE A 55 -2.74 8.30 0.65
C ILE A 55 -1.51 8.35 1.56
N ASN A 56 -1.74 8.16 2.86
CA ASN A 56 -0.65 8.01 3.81
C ASN A 56 0.03 6.64 3.63
N LEU A 57 1.31 6.67 3.23
CA LEU A 57 2.11 5.46 3.03
C LEU A 57 2.34 4.68 4.33
N GLU A 58 2.42 5.34 5.48
CA GLU A 58 2.62 4.64 6.76
C GLU A 58 1.36 3.86 7.15
N GLU A 59 0.17 4.42 6.91
CA GLU A 59 -1.09 3.69 7.10
C GLU A 59 -1.19 2.48 6.15
N LEU A 60 -0.69 2.62 4.92
CA LEU A 60 -0.67 1.51 3.96
C LEU A 60 0.25 0.39 4.44
N LYS A 61 1.42 0.74 4.98
CA LYS A 61 2.39 -0.18 5.56
C LYS A 61 1.85 -0.85 6.82
N GLU A 62 1.19 -0.11 7.70
CA GLU A 62 0.52 -0.68 8.88
C GLU A 62 -0.55 -1.70 8.50
N ARG A 63 -1.37 -1.40 7.49
CA ARG A 63 -2.39 -2.34 6.99
C ARG A 63 -1.73 -3.58 6.41
N TYR A 64 -0.64 -3.44 5.66
CA TYR A 64 0.13 -4.57 5.14
C TYR A 64 0.65 -5.45 6.29
N VAL A 65 1.28 -4.83 7.29
CA VAL A 65 1.78 -5.52 8.49
C VAL A 65 0.63 -6.20 9.22
N LYS A 66 -0.49 -5.52 9.48
CA LYS A 66 -1.67 -6.12 10.14
C LYS A 66 -2.21 -7.31 9.35
N GLU A 67 -2.39 -7.20 8.04
CA GLU A 67 -2.98 -8.27 7.22
C GLU A 67 -2.07 -9.50 7.04
N HIS A 68 -0.75 -9.30 6.99
CA HIS A 68 0.21 -10.37 6.69
C HIS A 68 0.97 -10.86 7.92
N MET A 69 1.24 -10.00 8.90
CA MET A 69 1.83 -10.39 10.18
C MET A 69 0.78 -10.88 11.18
N ALA A 70 -0.49 -10.44 11.17
CA ALA A 70 -1.48 -11.05 12.08
C ALA A 70 -1.81 -12.52 11.76
N LYS A 71 -1.41 -13.02 10.58
CA LYS A 71 -1.50 -14.44 10.24
C LYS A 71 -0.36 -15.27 10.84
N ASN A 72 0.74 -14.64 11.24
CA ASN A 72 1.86 -15.26 11.94
C ASN A 72 1.93 -14.62 13.33
N THR A 73 1.38 -15.25 14.37
CA THR A 73 1.30 -14.74 15.75
C THR A 73 2.64 -14.32 16.36
N GLU A 74 3.14 -13.16 15.94
CA GLU A 74 4.43 -12.57 16.22
C GLU A 74 4.24 -11.05 15.99
N THR A 75 3.94 -10.33 17.06
CA THR A 75 3.72 -8.88 17.04
C THR A 75 5.07 -8.19 16.94
N ILE A 76 5.32 -7.42 15.88
CA ILE A 76 6.59 -6.70 15.72
C ILE A 76 6.45 -5.29 16.31
N SER A 77 7.21 -4.98 17.36
CA SER A 77 7.31 -3.65 17.95
C SER A 77 8.59 -2.96 17.51
N TRP A 78 8.52 -1.65 17.26
CA TRP A 78 9.72 -0.84 17.04
C TRP A 78 10.35 -0.51 18.40
N ASP A 79 11.62 -0.90 18.56
CA ASP A 79 12.37 -0.66 19.79
C ASP A 79 13.13 0.68 19.67
N LEU A 80 12.72 1.64 20.51
CA LEU A 80 13.28 2.99 20.55
C LEU A 80 14.74 3.00 21.02
N GLU A 81 15.19 2.00 21.78
CA GLU A 81 16.56 1.95 22.32
C GLU A 81 17.55 1.37 21.31
N ASP A 82 17.13 0.39 20.52
CA ASP A 82 17.99 -0.34 19.58
C ASP A 82 17.82 0.09 18.11
N ASN A 83 16.92 1.04 17.82
CA ASN A 83 16.56 1.52 16.48
C ASN A 83 16.31 0.38 15.48
N LYS A 84 15.63 -0.67 15.94
CA LYS A 84 15.37 -1.90 15.18
C LYS A 84 13.98 -2.44 15.48
N TYR A 85 13.44 -3.18 14.53
CA TYR A 85 12.19 -3.93 14.70
C TYR A 85 12.48 -5.22 15.48
N ARG A 86 11.71 -5.49 16.55
CA ARG A 86 11.79 -6.73 17.33
C ARG A 86 10.47 -7.49 17.25
N THR A 87 10.56 -8.81 17.16
CA THR A 87 9.41 -9.70 17.10
C THR A 87 9.05 -10.23 18.48
N ILE A 88 7.82 -9.99 18.93
CA ILE A 88 7.29 -10.45 20.21
C ILE A 88 6.28 -11.58 19.93
N LYS A 89 6.59 -12.79 20.40
CA LYS A 89 5.65 -13.91 20.41
C LYS A 89 4.63 -13.71 21.53
N THR A 90 3.42 -13.29 21.18
CA THR A 90 2.29 -13.31 22.14
C THR A 90 1.63 -14.68 22.08
N GLY A 91 2.03 -15.56 22.99
CA GLY A 91 1.39 -16.87 23.17
C GLY A 91 -0.08 -16.72 23.56
N ARG A 92 -0.94 -17.55 22.97
CA ARG A 92 -2.37 -17.68 23.29
C ARG A 92 -2.48 -18.44 24.62
N PHE A 93 -2.96 -17.78 25.68
CA PHE A 93 -3.43 -18.44 26.90
C PHE A 93 -4.87 -18.92 26.71
#